data_AF-A0A094A9D7-F1
#
_entry.id   AF-A0A094A9D7-F1
#
_cell.length_a   1.000
_cell.length_b   1.000
_cell.length_c   1.000
_cell.angle_alpha   90.00
_cell.angle_beta   90.00
_cell.angle_gamma   90.00
#
_symmetry.space_group_name_H-M   'P 1'
#
loop_
_entity.id
_entity.type
_entity.pdbx_description
1 polymer ?
#
loop_
_entity_poly.entity_id
_entity_poly.type
_entity_poly.pdbx_seq_one_letter_code
_entity_poly.pdbx_strand_id
1 'polypeptide(L)'
;MDSDLSKQTLWVPRRASTASPIESPASPTSGSQAQPSVPEQTENDADPSPLTPSDPTSTEPQQRQRRDSRVKNTGRRIAQIVKLKPEFVEQYKEYHANVWPEVLKQIRECQIRDYSIFHDPGTGILFASFVYVGYGFADDMERMRDNPKVREWWALTDGMQESLVDGAVSSADGGWWREVESVFYTA
;
A
#
# COMPACT_ATOMS: atom_id res chain seq x y z
N MET A 1 -14.54 -2.33 44.72
CA MET A 1 -14.01 -3.56 44.08
C MET A 1 -15.06 -3.98 43.07
N ASP A 2 -14.96 -3.46 41.85
CA ASP A 2 -16.11 -3.38 40.94
C ASP A 2 -15.73 -4.06 39.64
N SER A 3 -16.11 -5.34 39.55
CA SER A 3 -15.64 -6.28 38.54
C SER A 3 -16.50 -6.25 37.28
N ASP A 4 -16.47 -5.15 36.53
CA ASP A 4 -17.11 -5.09 35.19
C ASP A 4 -16.14 -5.47 34.07
N LEU A 5 -15.61 -6.69 34.17
CA LEU A 5 -14.80 -7.36 33.12
C LEU A 5 -15.62 -8.45 32.39
N SER A 6 -16.95 -8.33 32.40
CA SER A 6 -17.84 -9.35 31.85
C SER A 6 -18.42 -8.95 30.49
N LYS A 7 -18.12 -9.76 29.46
CA LYS A 7 -18.62 -9.69 28.06
C LYS A 7 -17.83 -8.82 27.06
N GLN A 8 -16.51 -8.99 26.98
CA GLN A 8 -15.87 -8.97 25.65
C GLN A 8 -16.40 -10.18 24.85
N THR A 9 -17.49 -9.98 24.10
CA THR A 9 -17.85 -10.90 23.02
C THR A 9 -16.76 -10.81 21.97
N LEU A 10 -15.98 -11.89 21.78
CA LEU A 10 -14.96 -11.95 20.75
C LEU A 10 -15.61 -11.75 19.38
N TRP A 11 -15.31 -10.62 18.74
CA TRP A 11 -15.77 -10.32 17.39
C TRP A 11 -15.07 -11.28 16.41
N VAL A 12 -15.85 -12.16 15.80
CA VAL A 12 -15.37 -13.09 14.77
C VAL A 12 -15.70 -12.50 13.40
N PRO A 13 -14.71 -11.97 12.65
CA PRO A 13 -14.97 -11.55 11.28
C PRO A 13 -15.39 -12.74 10.42
N ARG A 14 -16.36 -12.52 9.53
CA ARG A 14 -16.59 -13.47 8.43
C ARG A 14 -15.32 -13.49 7.56
N ARG A 15 -14.88 -14.68 7.13
CA ARG A 15 -13.82 -14.76 6.09
C ARG A 15 -14.29 -13.97 4.87
N ALA A 16 -13.51 -12.97 4.47
CA ALA A 16 -13.85 -12.13 3.32
C ALA A 16 -14.01 -13.01 2.06
N SER A 17 -15.22 -13.04 1.53
CA SER A 17 -15.61 -13.91 0.42
C SER A 17 -15.47 -13.17 -0.91
N THR A 18 -14.98 -13.84 -1.94
CA THR A 18 -14.90 -13.26 -3.29
C THR A 18 -16.27 -13.24 -3.96
N ALA A 19 -17.04 -12.18 -3.72
CA ALA A 19 -18.28 -11.86 -4.42
C ALA A 19 -18.05 -10.75 -5.47
N SER A 20 -18.97 -10.61 -6.42
CA SER A 20 -18.77 -9.81 -7.65
C SER A 20 -18.83 -8.28 -7.44
N PRO A 21 -18.20 -7.49 -8.33
CA PRO A 21 -18.25 -6.02 -8.25
C PRO A 21 -19.64 -5.45 -8.54
N ILE A 22 -19.89 -4.24 -8.06
CA ILE A 22 -21.04 -3.39 -8.39
C ILE A 22 -20.51 -2.20 -9.19
N GLU A 23 -21.11 -1.88 -10.34
CA GLU A 23 -20.66 -0.77 -11.21
C GLU A 23 -20.94 0.62 -10.61
N SER A 24 -20.01 1.55 -10.87
CA SER A 24 -20.18 3.00 -10.69
C SER A 24 -19.70 3.73 -11.95
N PRO A 25 -20.39 4.80 -12.39
CA PRO A 25 -20.13 5.46 -13.68
C PRO A 25 -18.96 6.47 -13.64
N ALA A 26 -18.43 6.79 -14.83
CA ALA A 26 -17.31 7.71 -15.03
C ALA A 26 -17.71 9.19 -15.25
N SER A 27 -16.72 10.08 -15.29
CA SER A 27 -16.86 11.50 -15.68
C SER A 27 -15.57 12.05 -16.32
N PRO A 28 -15.61 13.16 -17.08
CA PRO A 28 -14.79 13.29 -18.31
C PRO A 28 -13.56 14.22 -18.25
N THR A 29 -12.78 14.17 -19.33
CA THR A 29 -11.47 14.82 -19.56
C THR A 29 -11.54 16.30 -19.99
N SER A 30 -10.50 17.07 -19.62
CA SER A 30 -10.08 18.37 -20.20
C SER A 30 -8.57 18.53 -19.92
N GLY A 31 -7.72 19.31 -20.60
CA GLY A 31 -7.81 20.21 -21.76
C GLY A 31 -6.39 20.76 -22.06
N SER A 32 -6.07 21.24 -23.27
CA SER A 32 -4.67 21.51 -23.73
C SER A 32 -4.37 22.99 -24.06
N GLN A 33 -3.08 23.30 -24.38
CA GLN A 33 -2.44 24.58 -24.82
C GLN A 33 -1.63 25.35 -23.74
N ALA A 34 -0.57 26.16 -24.01
CA ALA A 34 0.40 26.27 -25.12
C ALA A 34 1.57 27.25 -24.74
N GLN A 35 2.65 27.35 -25.55
CA GLN A 35 3.79 28.31 -25.38
C GLN A 35 3.69 29.56 -26.28
N PRO A 36 4.49 30.63 -26.03
CA PRO A 36 5.65 30.98 -26.91
C PRO A 36 6.91 31.54 -26.15
N SER A 37 8.15 31.16 -26.52
CA SER A 37 9.15 31.85 -27.40
C SER A 37 10.01 32.97 -26.74
N VAL A 38 11.35 32.84 -26.53
CA VAL A 38 12.52 32.81 -27.48
C VAL A 38 12.86 34.22 -28.03
N PRO A 39 14.12 34.74 -28.02
CA PRO A 39 15.46 34.12 -28.22
C PRO A 39 16.48 34.39 -27.04
N GLU A 40 17.84 34.49 -27.08
CA GLU A 40 18.89 34.70 -28.12
C GLU A 40 20.32 34.15 -27.75
N GLN A 41 21.41 34.99 -27.70
CA GLN A 41 22.85 34.62 -27.89
C GLN A 41 23.78 35.17 -26.76
N THR A 42 25.09 34.84 -26.59
CA THR A 42 26.20 34.52 -27.53
C THR A 42 27.13 33.34 -27.13
N GLU A 43 28.06 32.97 -28.02
CA GLU A 43 28.90 31.74 -27.97
C GLU A 43 30.09 31.73 -26.97
N ASN A 44 30.67 30.54 -26.77
CA ASN A 44 32.11 30.28 -26.60
C ASN A 44 32.41 28.81 -26.98
N ASP A 45 33.49 28.55 -27.72
CA ASP A 45 33.83 27.23 -28.28
C ASP A 45 34.54 26.26 -27.30
N ALA A 46 34.20 24.98 -27.39
CA ALA A 46 35.04 23.85 -26.96
C ALA A 46 34.73 22.58 -27.78
N ASP A 47 35.76 21.81 -28.10
CA ASP A 47 35.75 20.71 -29.09
C ASP A 47 34.87 19.49 -28.68
N PRO A 48 34.18 18.80 -29.61
CA PRO A 48 33.09 17.90 -29.24
C PRO A 48 33.53 16.45 -28.95
N SER A 49 33.14 15.94 -27.78
CA SER A 49 33.13 14.48 -27.54
C SER A 49 31.89 13.85 -28.16
N PRO A 50 31.99 12.76 -28.95
CA PRO A 50 30.87 12.19 -29.67
C PRO A 50 29.85 11.53 -28.74
N LEU A 51 28.58 11.92 -28.90
CA LEU A 51 27.43 11.27 -28.27
C LEU A 51 27.31 9.82 -28.74
N THR A 52 27.40 8.85 -27.82
CA THR A 52 26.92 7.49 -28.08
C THR A 52 25.40 7.44 -27.86
N PRO A 53 24.61 6.86 -28.78
CA PRO A 53 23.17 6.77 -28.62
C PRO A 53 22.79 5.74 -27.54
N SER A 54 21.80 6.08 -26.71
CA SER A 54 21.23 5.16 -25.72
C SER A 54 20.41 4.06 -26.40
N ASP A 55 20.96 2.86 -26.51
CA ASP A 55 20.30 1.70 -27.12
C ASP A 55 18.96 1.35 -26.44
N PRO A 56 17.80 1.43 -27.15
CA PRO A 56 16.50 1.06 -26.61
C PRO A 56 16.23 -0.46 -26.65
N THR A 57 17.28 -1.29 -26.59
CA THR A 57 17.22 -2.74 -26.90
C THR A 57 17.81 -3.63 -25.81
N SER A 58 17.19 -3.65 -24.62
CA SER A 58 17.41 -4.75 -23.67
C SER A 58 16.81 -6.05 -24.22
N THR A 59 17.64 -6.87 -24.87
CA THR A 59 17.21 -8.11 -25.53
C THR A 59 16.62 -9.13 -24.56
N GLU A 60 15.71 -9.96 -25.08
CA GLU A 60 14.92 -10.93 -24.30
C GLU A 60 15.75 -11.84 -23.38
N PRO A 61 16.96 -12.34 -23.76
CA PRO A 61 17.79 -13.14 -22.88
C PRO A 61 18.24 -12.39 -21.60
N GLN A 62 18.59 -11.11 -21.70
CA GLN A 62 19.01 -10.32 -20.53
C GLN A 62 17.83 -10.05 -19.59
N GLN A 63 16.63 -9.78 -20.13
CA GLN A 63 15.41 -9.66 -19.33
C GLN A 63 14.98 -10.98 -18.69
N ARG A 64 15.35 -12.13 -19.27
CA ARG A 64 15.13 -13.46 -18.70
C ARG A 64 16.13 -13.76 -17.58
N GLN A 65 17.41 -13.48 -17.81
CA GLN A 65 18.48 -13.63 -16.81
C GLN A 65 18.25 -12.73 -15.57
N ARG A 66 17.71 -11.51 -15.75
CA ARG A 66 17.23 -10.62 -14.66
C ARG A 66 15.92 -11.06 -13.99
N ARG A 67 15.15 -11.99 -14.58
CA ARG A 67 14.03 -12.66 -13.92
C ARG A 67 14.55 -13.79 -13.03
N ASP A 68 15.46 -14.60 -13.57
CA ASP A 68 16.03 -15.77 -12.87
C ASP A 68 16.95 -15.40 -11.69
N SER A 69 17.53 -14.20 -11.69
CA SER A 69 18.40 -13.70 -10.60
C SER A 69 17.68 -13.11 -9.38
N ARG A 70 16.34 -13.06 -9.35
CA ARG A 70 15.60 -12.45 -8.22
C ARG A 70 15.35 -13.46 -7.11
N VAL A 71 15.99 -13.23 -5.95
CA VAL A 71 15.79 -14.03 -4.74
C VAL A 71 14.36 -13.84 -4.24
N LYS A 72 13.61 -14.94 -4.14
CA LYS A 72 12.26 -14.93 -3.56
C LYS A 72 12.34 -14.82 -2.04
N ASN A 73 11.49 -13.98 -1.45
CA ASN A 73 11.34 -13.90 0.00
C ASN A 73 10.67 -15.18 0.53
N THR A 74 11.28 -15.82 1.52
CA THR A 74 10.80 -17.06 2.13
C THR A 74 9.67 -16.85 3.15
N GLY A 75 9.41 -15.60 3.56
CA GLY A 75 8.32 -15.25 4.47
C GLY A 75 8.66 -14.16 5.49
N ARG A 76 9.11 -12.97 5.04
CA ARG A 76 9.29 -11.80 5.92
C ARG A 76 7.96 -11.49 6.59
N ARG A 77 7.91 -11.66 7.91
CA ARG A 77 6.81 -11.17 8.73
C ARG A 77 6.98 -9.67 8.91
N ILE A 78 5.89 -8.93 8.77
CA ILE A 78 5.82 -7.48 8.97
C ILE A 78 4.67 -7.24 9.94
N ALA A 79 4.92 -6.42 10.95
CA ALA A 79 3.93 -5.97 11.91
C ALA A 79 3.96 -4.45 11.98
N GLN A 80 2.81 -3.81 12.05
CA GLN A 80 2.67 -2.36 12.01
C GLN A 80 1.46 -1.88 12.80
N ILE A 81 1.51 -0.65 13.30
CA ILE A 81 0.47 -0.06 14.15
C ILE A 81 0.01 1.31 13.65
N VAL A 82 -1.29 1.57 13.83
CA VAL A 82 -1.96 2.86 13.66
C VAL A 82 -3.00 2.99 14.78
N LYS A 83 -3.46 4.20 15.08
CA LYS A 83 -4.53 4.41 16.06
C LYS A 83 -5.88 4.53 15.35
N LEU A 84 -6.90 3.91 15.91
CA LEU A 84 -8.30 4.02 15.48
C LEU A 84 -9.00 5.06 16.37
N LYS A 85 -9.72 5.98 15.75
CA LYS A 85 -10.54 6.96 16.48
C LYS A 85 -11.73 6.23 17.12
N PRO A 86 -12.05 6.48 18.41
CA PRO A 86 -13.02 5.69 19.16
C PRO A 86 -14.44 5.72 18.58
N GLU A 87 -14.83 6.83 17.94
CA GLU A 87 -16.14 6.99 17.30
C GLU A 87 -16.36 6.11 16.06
N PHE A 88 -15.29 5.59 15.44
CA PHE A 88 -15.36 4.79 14.22
C PHE A 88 -15.18 3.27 14.42
N VAL A 89 -15.09 2.79 15.67
CA VAL A 89 -14.72 1.39 15.97
C VAL A 89 -15.64 0.34 15.33
N GLU A 90 -16.97 0.51 15.40
CA GLU A 90 -17.90 -0.45 14.78
C GLU A 90 -17.95 -0.31 13.24
N GLN A 91 -17.89 0.92 12.72
CA GLN A 91 -17.87 1.17 11.28
C GLN A 91 -16.60 0.59 10.63
N TYR A 92 -15.45 0.70 11.29
CA TYR A 92 -14.19 0.10 10.84
C TYR A 92 -14.28 -1.43 10.76
N LYS A 93 -14.90 -2.08 11.76
CA LYS A 93 -15.18 -3.53 11.72
C LYS A 93 -16.14 -3.91 10.60
N GLU A 94 -17.18 -3.13 10.36
CA GLU A 94 -18.17 -3.41 9.30
C GLU A 94 -17.53 -3.34 7.92
N TYR A 95 -16.69 -2.33 7.65
CA TYR A 95 -15.90 -2.30 6.41
C TYR A 95 -14.93 -3.48 6.34
N HIS A 96 -14.21 -3.82 7.41
CA HIS A 96 -13.24 -4.94 7.39
C HIS A 96 -13.89 -6.34 7.37
N ALA A 97 -15.19 -6.45 7.65
CA ALA A 97 -15.98 -7.66 7.36
C ALA A 97 -16.39 -7.76 5.88
N ASN A 98 -16.34 -6.65 5.13
CA ASN A 98 -16.84 -6.50 3.75
C ASN A 98 -15.79 -5.84 2.82
N VAL A 99 -14.51 -6.14 3.01
CA VAL A 99 -13.39 -5.56 2.23
C VAL A 99 -13.59 -5.80 0.73
N TRP A 100 -13.38 -4.76 -0.08
CA TRP A 100 -13.67 -4.80 -1.51
C TRP A 100 -12.85 -5.88 -2.25
N PRO A 101 -13.46 -6.62 -3.21
CA PRO A 101 -12.80 -7.69 -3.96
C PRO A 101 -11.50 -7.26 -4.65
N GLU A 102 -11.46 -6.02 -5.16
CA GLU A 102 -10.33 -5.39 -5.84
C GLU A 102 -9.14 -5.17 -4.89
N VAL A 103 -9.42 -4.75 -3.65
CA VAL A 103 -8.41 -4.55 -2.60
C VAL A 103 -7.85 -5.91 -2.17
N LEU A 104 -8.72 -6.89 -1.94
CA LEU A 104 -8.33 -8.28 -1.64
C LEU A 104 -7.57 -8.95 -2.79
N LYS A 105 -7.84 -8.56 -4.04
CA LYS A 105 -7.07 -8.97 -5.22
C LYS A 105 -5.67 -8.33 -5.19
N GLN A 106 -5.57 -7.00 -5.06
CA GLN A 106 -4.28 -6.29 -5.06
C GLN A 106 -3.36 -6.77 -3.93
N ILE A 107 -3.88 -6.96 -2.71
CA ILE A 107 -3.14 -7.55 -1.57
C ILE A 107 -2.54 -8.92 -1.95
N ARG A 108 -3.30 -9.76 -2.65
CA ARG A 108 -2.82 -11.08 -3.08
C ARG A 108 -1.78 -10.99 -4.22
N GLU A 109 -1.95 -10.06 -5.15
CA GLU A 109 -1.04 -9.84 -6.27
C GLU A 109 0.31 -9.23 -5.82
N CYS A 110 0.29 -8.36 -4.81
CA CYS A 110 1.47 -7.83 -4.10
C CYS A 110 2.08 -8.81 -3.08
N GLN A 111 1.81 -10.11 -3.24
CA GLN A 111 2.41 -11.21 -2.47
C GLN A 111 2.30 -11.13 -0.94
N ILE A 112 1.31 -10.37 -0.43
CA ILE A 112 0.93 -10.37 0.99
C ILE A 112 0.08 -11.60 1.30
N ARG A 113 0.42 -12.33 2.36
CA ARG A 113 -0.28 -13.52 2.86
C ARG A 113 -0.52 -13.38 4.36
N ASP A 114 -1.46 -14.17 4.89
CA ASP A 114 -1.70 -14.26 6.34
C ASP A 114 -1.99 -12.90 7.02
N TYR A 115 -2.60 -11.97 6.28
CA TYR A 115 -2.83 -10.60 6.75
C TYR A 115 -4.02 -10.55 7.71
N SER A 116 -3.74 -10.20 8.96
CA SER A 116 -4.72 -9.97 10.02
C SER A 116 -4.57 -8.55 10.58
N ILE A 117 -5.70 -7.95 11.00
CA ILE A 117 -5.73 -6.70 11.76
C ILE A 117 -6.50 -6.95 13.06
N PHE A 118 -5.89 -6.59 14.18
CA PHE A 118 -6.42 -6.73 15.53
C PHE A 118 -6.65 -5.34 16.13
N HIS A 119 -7.63 -5.19 17.02
CA HIS A 119 -7.94 -3.93 17.70
C HIS A 119 -7.85 -4.11 19.21
N ASP A 120 -7.03 -3.30 19.87
CA ASP A 120 -7.04 -3.16 21.33
C ASP A 120 -7.98 -2.00 21.74
N PRO A 121 -9.14 -2.28 22.36
CA PRO A 121 -10.06 -1.24 22.83
C PRO A 121 -9.52 -0.45 24.04
N GLY A 122 -8.47 -0.90 24.71
CA GLY A 122 -7.86 -0.18 25.84
C GLY A 122 -6.99 0.99 25.41
N THR A 123 -6.28 0.87 24.29
CA THR A 123 -5.41 1.93 23.73
C THR A 123 -5.95 2.55 22.44
N GLY A 124 -6.95 1.94 21.79
CA GLY A 124 -7.41 2.30 20.45
C GLY A 124 -6.42 1.89 19.35
N ILE A 125 -5.41 1.07 19.64
CA ILE A 125 -4.41 0.65 18.66
C ILE A 125 -4.99 -0.45 17.74
N LEU A 126 -4.82 -0.24 16.45
CA LEU A 126 -4.90 -1.29 15.44
C LEU A 126 -3.51 -1.88 15.22
N PHE A 127 -3.37 -3.18 15.46
CA PHE A 127 -2.17 -3.96 15.17
C PHE A 127 -2.40 -4.79 13.90
N ALA A 128 -1.70 -4.44 12.82
CA ALA A 128 -1.70 -5.17 11.57
C ALA A 128 -0.47 -6.09 11.50
N SER A 129 -0.65 -7.33 11.07
CA SER A 129 0.45 -8.29 10.87
C SER A 129 0.22 -9.14 9.64
N PHE A 130 1.27 -9.37 8.84
CA PHE A 130 1.20 -10.13 7.60
C PHE A 130 2.56 -10.76 7.21
N VAL A 131 2.53 -11.68 6.25
CA VAL A 131 3.71 -12.37 5.70
C VAL A 131 3.90 -11.97 4.24
N TYR A 132 5.07 -11.47 3.88
CA TYR A 132 5.45 -11.15 2.51
C TYR A 132 6.27 -12.29 1.88
N VAL A 133 5.84 -12.79 0.71
CA VAL A 133 6.45 -13.94 0.01
C VAL A 133 6.84 -13.65 -1.45
N GLY A 134 6.99 -12.36 -1.81
CA GLY A 134 7.30 -11.92 -3.18
C GLY A 134 8.78 -11.76 -3.47
N TYR A 135 9.11 -10.94 -4.47
CA TYR A 135 10.47 -10.77 -5.02
C TYR A 135 11.04 -9.35 -4.83
N GLY A 136 10.24 -8.37 -4.43
CA GLY A 136 10.61 -6.97 -4.27
C GLY A 136 9.53 -6.23 -3.49
N PHE A 137 9.75 -6.03 -2.18
CA PHE A 137 8.70 -5.48 -1.30
C PHE A 137 8.35 -4.02 -1.66
N ALA A 138 9.34 -3.20 -2.00
CA ALA A 138 9.11 -1.83 -2.44
C ALA A 138 8.26 -1.79 -3.73
N ASP A 139 8.68 -2.53 -4.77
CA ASP A 139 7.96 -2.68 -6.04
C ASP A 139 6.51 -3.14 -5.83
N ASP A 140 6.28 -4.05 -4.88
CA ASP A 140 4.97 -4.59 -4.55
C ASP A 140 4.10 -3.59 -3.78
N MET A 141 4.68 -2.75 -2.89
CA MET A 141 3.92 -1.69 -2.22
C MET A 141 3.65 -0.50 -3.15
N GLU A 142 4.55 -0.19 -4.08
CA GLU A 142 4.34 0.84 -5.10
C GLU A 142 3.16 0.48 -6.02
N ARG A 143 3.12 -0.74 -6.57
CA ARG A 143 1.96 -1.21 -7.35
C ARG A 143 0.65 -1.28 -6.54
N MET A 144 0.73 -1.36 -5.21
CA MET A 144 -0.46 -1.24 -4.35
C MET A 144 -0.92 0.21 -4.23
N ARG A 145 0.01 1.15 -4.07
CA ARG A 145 -0.22 2.60 -4.00
C ARG A 145 -0.73 3.20 -5.31
N ASP A 146 -0.37 2.60 -6.44
CA ASP A 146 -0.80 3.03 -7.78
C ASP A 146 -2.21 2.55 -8.15
N ASN A 147 -2.75 1.54 -7.46
CA ASN A 147 -4.10 1.03 -7.75
C ASN A 147 -5.17 2.02 -7.22
N PRO A 148 -6.00 2.62 -8.10
CA PRO A 148 -6.97 3.64 -7.68
C PRO A 148 -8.03 3.12 -6.71
N LYS A 149 -8.44 1.85 -6.80
CA LYS A 149 -9.40 1.25 -5.86
C LYS A 149 -8.80 0.98 -4.48
N VAL A 150 -7.47 0.80 -4.39
CA VAL A 150 -6.78 0.77 -3.09
C VAL A 150 -6.62 2.17 -2.52
N ARG A 151 -6.30 3.18 -3.34
CA ARG A 151 -6.26 4.59 -2.90
C ARG A 151 -7.63 5.05 -2.37
N GLU A 152 -8.72 4.68 -3.04
CA GLU A 152 -10.10 4.99 -2.64
C GLU A 152 -10.48 4.29 -1.31
N TRP A 153 -10.13 3.01 -1.17
CA TRP A 153 -10.29 2.27 0.09
C TRP A 153 -9.48 2.89 1.24
N TRP A 154 -8.23 3.28 0.98
CA TRP A 154 -7.38 3.94 1.98
C TRP A 154 -7.93 5.30 2.39
N ALA A 155 -8.37 6.16 1.46
CA ALA A 155 -8.96 7.45 1.80
C ALA A 155 -10.17 7.30 2.75
N LEU A 156 -10.95 6.23 2.60
CA LEU A 156 -12.03 5.86 3.52
C LEU A 156 -11.50 5.41 4.89
N THR A 157 -10.53 4.48 4.95
CA THR A 157 -10.03 3.95 6.23
C THR A 157 -9.14 4.92 7.01
N ASP A 158 -8.32 5.72 6.32
CA ASP A 158 -7.44 6.73 6.90
C ASP A 158 -8.26 7.81 7.61
N GLY A 159 -9.44 8.16 7.07
CA GLY A 159 -10.40 9.07 7.70
C GLY A 159 -10.86 8.62 9.10
N MET A 160 -10.87 7.31 9.37
CA MET A 160 -11.21 6.70 10.67
C MET A 160 -10.00 6.59 11.61
N GLN A 161 -8.79 6.82 11.10
CA GLN A 161 -7.53 6.55 11.79
C GLN A 161 -6.76 7.83 12.15
N GLU A 162 -5.72 7.64 12.96
CA GLU A 162 -4.76 8.65 13.37
C GLU A 162 -3.37 8.01 13.28
N SER A 163 -2.48 8.58 12.47
CA SER A 163 -1.14 8.03 12.28
C SER A 163 -0.27 8.17 13.54
N LEU A 164 0.67 7.22 13.70
CA LEU A 164 1.70 7.24 14.73
C LEU A 164 3.09 7.58 14.15
N VAL A 165 3.11 8.18 12.95
CA VAL A 165 4.30 8.62 12.23
C VAL A 165 4.20 10.12 11.98
N ASP A 166 5.17 10.87 12.50
CA ASP A 166 5.18 12.33 12.43
C ASP A 166 5.17 12.82 10.97
N GLY A 167 4.20 13.67 10.63
CA GLY A 167 4.07 14.24 9.28
C GLY A 167 3.41 13.33 8.24
N ALA A 168 2.95 12.12 8.59
CA ALA A 168 2.21 11.27 7.67
C ALA A 168 0.83 11.86 7.33
N VAL A 169 0.48 11.92 6.04
CA VAL A 169 -0.76 12.55 5.54
C VAL A 169 -1.80 11.52 5.08
N SER A 170 -1.39 10.45 4.39
CA SER A 170 -2.27 9.33 4.01
C SER A 170 -1.49 8.04 3.76
N SER A 171 -2.17 6.89 3.79
CA SER A 171 -1.63 5.61 3.31
C SER A 171 -1.24 5.66 1.83
N ALA A 172 -1.87 6.55 1.05
CA ALA A 172 -1.67 6.72 -0.39
C ALA A 172 -0.40 7.52 -0.76
N ASP A 173 0.22 8.17 0.22
CA ASP A 173 1.55 8.81 0.11
C ASP A 173 2.66 7.89 0.65
N GLY A 174 2.33 7.13 1.70
CA GLY A 174 3.20 6.15 2.37
C GLY A 174 3.47 6.51 3.84
N GLY A 175 3.96 5.53 4.61
CA GLY A 175 4.35 5.76 6.01
C GLY A 175 3.21 5.95 7.02
N TRP A 176 1.95 5.80 6.62
CA TRP A 176 0.78 6.01 7.50
C TRP A 176 0.71 5.04 8.70
N TRP A 177 1.10 3.78 8.48
CA TRP A 177 1.25 2.79 9.54
C TRP A 177 2.71 2.72 10.00
N ARG A 178 2.95 2.70 11.31
CA ARG A 178 4.29 2.59 11.89
C ARG A 178 4.70 1.11 12.00
N GLU A 179 5.71 0.67 11.26
CA GLU A 179 6.30 -0.68 11.42
C GLU A 179 6.85 -0.86 12.85
N VAL A 180 6.74 -2.08 13.40
CA VAL A 180 7.27 -2.44 14.73
C VAL A 180 8.26 -3.59 14.65
N GLU A 181 9.24 -3.60 15.53
CA GLU A 181 10.35 -4.56 15.50
C GLU A 181 9.90 -6.00 15.83
N SER A 182 10.32 -6.96 15.00
CA SER A 182 10.14 -8.38 15.26
C SER A 182 11.34 -8.93 16.04
N VAL A 183 11.22 -8.93 17.37
CA VAL A 183 12.29 -9.37 18.30
C VAL A 183 12.42 -10.89 18.47
N PHE A 184 11.41 -11.66 18.06
CA PHE A 184 11.39 -13.12 18.17
C PHE A 184 10.46 -13.76 17.13
N TYR A 185 10.85 -14.94 16.63
CA TYR A 185 10.02 -15.82 15.81
C TYR A 185 10.46 -17.28 15.98
N THR A 186 9.49 -18.21 15.97
CA THR A 186 9.70 -19.65 15.77
C THR A 186 8.73 -20.15 14.71
N ALA A 187 9.18 -21.08 13.87
CA ALA A 187 8.40 -21.69 12.79
C ALA A 187 7.66 -22.96 13.25
#